data_AF-A0A067PVU0-F1
#
_entry.id   AF-A0A067PVU0-F1
#
_cell.length_a   1.000
_cell.length_b   1.000
_cell.length_c   1.000
_cell.angle_alpha   90.00
_cell.angle_beta   90.00
_cell.angle_gamma   90.00
#
_symmetry.space_group_name_H-M   'P 1'
#
loop_
_entity.id
_entity.type
_entity.pdbx_description
1 polymer ?
#
loop_
_entity_poly.entity_id
_entity_poly.type
_entity_poly.pdbx_seq_one_letter_code
_entity_poly.pdbx_strand_id
1 'polypeptide(L)'
;MAATELEPFKGDDNSAESVKNFIHAFFCFMMEADDTKRLAIFKHFLYAGSVAGQWYKALTPTSLVSWTTLEMAFLTRWPKVKAVIKGDKEYIEELMGLKLKREDLGKKAEVAGIEVWSHIAWADKIFKLAVGGKISSTKTYISSVQ
;
A
#
# COMPACT_ATOMS: atom_id res chain seq x y z
N MET A 1 6.98 -16.55 14.54
CA MET A 1 8.32 -16.15 14.05
C MET A 1 8.13 -15.64 12.64
N ALA A 2 8.71 -14.58 12.14
CA ALA A 2 9.50 -13.48 12.66
C ALA A 2 9.55 -12.46 11.50
N ALA A 3 9.52 -11.18 11.81
CA ALA A 3 10.17 -10.15 11.00
C ALA A 3 10.39 -8.95 11.92
N THR A 4 11.21 -9.17 12.94
CA THR A 4 11.82 -8.08 13.72
C THR A 4 12.92 -7.37 12.92
N GLU A 5 13.17 -7.80 11.68
CA GLU A 5 14.17 -7.24 10.79
C GLU A 5 13.50 -6.47 9.65
N LEU A 6 13.85 -5.19 9.55
CA LEU A 6 13.60 -4.38 8.37
C LEU A 6 14.58 -4.83 7.28
N GLU A 7 14.05 -5.35 6.18
CA GLU A 7 14.88 -5.74 5.03
C GLU A 7 15.61 -4.52 4.45
N PRO A 8 16.94 -4.61 4.20
CA PRO A 8 17.69 -3.52 3.59
C PRO A 8 17.25 -3.25 2.15
N PHE A 9 17.10 -1.98 1.81
CA PHE A 9 16.67 -1.53 0.48
C PHE A 9 17.78 -1.70 -0.57
N LYS A 10 17.47 -2.32 -1.70
CA LYS A 10 18.39 -2.53 -2.83
C LYS A 10 18.24 -1.44 -3.87
N GLY A 11 17.00 -1.00 -4.12
CA GLY A 11 16.70 0.08 -5.06
C GLY A 11 17.05 -0.24 -6.51
N ASP A 12 16.99 -1.52 -6.90
CA ASP A 12 17.05 -1.97 -8.28
C ASP A 12 15.65 -1.94 -8.92
N ASP A 13 15.57 -1.67 -10.22
CA ASP A 13 14.29 -1.52 -10.95
C ASP A 13 13.53 -2.85 -11.14
N ASN A 14 14.10 -3.97 -10.66
CA ASN A 14 13.54 -5.31 -10.78
C ASN A 14 13.12 -5.92 -9.44
N SER A 15 13.21 -5.18 -8.33
CA SER A 15 12.69 -5.65 -7.05
C SER A 15 11.20 -5.35 -6.89
N ALA A 16 10.52 -6.21 -6.14
CA ALA A 16 9.19 -5.92 -5.60
C ALA A 16 9.23 -4.86 -4.47
N GLU A 17 10.35 -4.17 -4.26
CA GLU A 17 10.57 -3.23 -3.17
C GLU A 17 9.80 -1.93 -3.42
N SER A 18 8.90 -1.58 -2.51
CA SER A 18 8.23 -0.29 -2.51
C SER A 18 9.00 0.71 -1.67
N VAL A 19 9.50 1.77 -2.31
CA VAL A 19 10.17 2.93 -1.69
C VAL A 19 9.35 3.47 -0.50
N LYS A 20 8.03 3.57 -0.69
CA LYS A 20 7.12 4.10 0.33
C LYS A 20 7.00 3.14 1.52
N ASN A 21 6.91 1.84 1.25
CA ASN A 21 6.82 0.83 2.32
C ASN A 21 8.12 0.77 3.10
N PHE A 22 9.27 0.88 2.43
CA PHE A 22 10.57 0.94 3.08
C PHE A 22 10.68 2.16 4.01
N ILE A 23 10.34 3.36 3.55
CA ILE A 23 10.37 4.56 4.39
C ILE A 23 9.42 4.42 5.59
N HIS A 24 8.19 3.95 5.38
CA HIS A 24 7.26 3.71 6.50
C HIS A 24 7.83 2.70 7.51
N ALA A 25 8.39 1.59 7.04
CA ALA A 25 8.95 0.57 7.91
C ALA A 25 10.20 1.08 8.65
N PHE A 26 11.05 1.87 8.00
CA PHE A 26 12.18 2.56 8.62
C PHE A 26 11.71 3.50 9.73
N PHE A 27 10.67 4.31 9.49
CA PHE A 27 10.12 5.20 10.51
C PHE A 27 9.49 4.44 11.68
N CYS A 28 8.78 3.34 11.43
CA CYS A 28 8.25 2.49 12.50
C CYS A 28 9.38 1.85 13.33
N PHE A 29 10.45 1.40 12.67
CA PHE A 29 11.62 0.83 13.34
C PHE A 29 12.38 1.90 14.15
N MET A 30 12.38 3.14 13.67
CA MET A 30 13.09 4.29 14.26
C MET A 30 12.16 5.29 14.97
N MET A 31 11.05 4.79 15.53
CA MET A 31 9.99 5.62 16.10
C MET A 31 10.50 6.60 17.16
N GLU A 32 11.37 6.12 18.06
CA GLU A 32 11.94 6.90 19.18
C GLU A 32 13.20 7.70 18.80
N ALA A 33 13.69 7.59 17.55
CA ALA A 33 14.88 8.30 17.13
C ALA A 33 14.58 9.71 16.64
N ASP A 34 15.44 10.64 17.03
CA ASP A 34 15.51 11.96 16.40
C ASP A 34 16.11 11.87 14.98
N ASP A 35 15.98 12.97 14.24
CA ASP A 35 16.43 13.05 12.85
C ASP A 35 17.94 12.86 12.71
N THR A 36 18.73 13.23 13.72
CA THR A 36 20.19 13.03 13.73
C THR A 36 20.54 11.55 13.77
N LYS A 37 19.85 10.79 14.64
CA LYS A 37 20.00 9.34 14.73
C LYS A 37 19.54 8.66 13.45
N ARG A 38 18.37 9.05 12.90
CA ARG A 38 17.84 8.52 11.64
C ARG A 38 18.82 8.73 10.48
N LEU A 39 19.39 9.92 10.38
CA LEU A 39 20.38 10.26 9.37
C LEU A 39 21.64 9.39 9.49
N ALA A 40 22.17 9.22 10.71
CA ALA A 40 23.40 8.46 10.96
C ALA A 40 23.28 6.97 10.60
N ILE A 41 22.09 6.40 10.82
CA ILE A 41 21.86 4.96 10.66
C ILE A 41 21.27 4.56 9.31
N PHE A 42 20.68 5.50 8.54
CA PHE A 42 19.98 5.20 7.29
C PHE A 42 20.80 4.33 6.33
N LYS A 43 22.10 4.60 6.22
CA LYS A 43 23.04 3.83 5.39
C LYS A 43 23.09 2.33 5.71
N HIS A 44 22.78 1.93 6.95
CA HIS A 44 22.77 0.54 7.39
C HIS A 44 21.53 -0.22 6.92
N PHE A 45 20.49 0.51 6.49
CA PHE A 45 19.28 -0.04 5.90
C PHE A 45 19.35 -0.08 4.36
N LEU A 46 20.55 0.11 3.79
CA LEU A 46 20.81 -0.06 2.37
C LEU A 46 21.66 -1.30 2.16
N TYR A 47 21.27 -2.14 1.20
CA TYR A 47 21.99 -3.37 0.93
C TYR A 47 23.41 -3.10 0.40
N ALA A 48 24.41 -3.79 0.94
CA ALA A 48 25.80 -3.57 0.55
C ALA A 48 26.03 -3.91 -0.93
N GLY A 49 26.64 -2.99 -1.68
CA GLY A 49 26.90 -3.18 -3.12
C GLY A 49 25.69 -2.96 -4.03
N SER A 50 24.50 -2.69 -3.47
CA SER A 50 23.29 -2.41 -4.25
C SER A 50 23.32 -1.05 -4.93
N VAL A 51 22.38 -0.83 -5.86
CA VAL A 51 22.15 0.47 -6.51
C VAL A 51 21.90 1.55 -5.45
N ALA A 52 21.11 1.25 -4.42
CA ALA A 52 20.84 2.19 -3.34
C ALA A 52 22.08 2.49 -2.48
N GLY A 53 22.88 1.46 -2.16
CA GLY A 53 24.13 1.64 -1.41
C GLY A 53 25.16 2.47 -2.18
N GLN A 54 25.27 2.26 -3.50
CA GLN A 54 26.14 3.05 -4.38
C GLN A 54 25.65 4.50 -4.51
N TRP A 55 24.34 4.69 -4.69
CA TRP A 55 23.72 6.02 -4.73
C TRP A 55 24.01 6.81 -3.44
N TYR A 56 23.84 6.20 -2.27
CA TYR A 56 24.08 6.87 -0.99
C TYR A 56 25.54 7.33 -0.85
N LYS A 57 26.50 6.52 -1.31
CA LYS A 57 27.93 6.89 -1.33
C LYS A 57 28.24 8.05 -2.26
N ALA A 58 27.42 8.25 -3.30
CA ALA A 58 27.57 9.33 -4.27
C ALA A 58 26.84 10.62 -3.87
N LEU A 59 26.12 10.64 -2.73
CA LEU A 59 25.43 11.84 -2.26
C LEU A 59 26.41 12.94 -1.87
N THR A 60 26.05 14.17 -2.20
CA THR A 60 26.80 15.34 -1.77
C THR A 60 26.60 15.57 -0.27
N PRO A 61 27.56 16.21 0.42
CA PRO A 61 27.42 16.56 1.84
C PRO A 61 26.14 17.35 2.14
N THR A 62 25.69 18.18 1.20
CA THR A 62 24.44 18.97 1.29
C THR A 62 23.19 18.11 1.40
N SER A 63 23.17 16.91 0.80
CA SER A 63 22.06 15.95 0.90
C SER A 63 22.09 15.15 2.20
N LEU A 64 23.16 15.26 2.99
CA LEU A 64 23.36 14.58 4.26
C LEU A 64 23.32 15.56 5.45
N VAL A 65 22.85 16.80 5.25
CA VAL A 65 22.77 17.81 6.32
C VAL A 65 21.60 17.56 7.26
N SER A 66 20.50 17.02 6.75
CA SER A 66 19.29 16.78 7.52
C SER A 66 18.53 15.58 6.99
N TRP A 67 17.68 15.00 7.83
CA TRP A 67 16.78 13.94 7.39
C TRP A 67 15.93 14.38 6.19
N THR A 68 15.38 15.60 6.22
CA THR A 68 14.56 16.14 5.13
C THR A 68 15.30 16.19 3.79
N THR A 69 16.57 16.58 3.79
CA THR A 69 17.38 16.68 2.55
C THR A 69 17.73 15.29 2.01
N LEU A 70 18.02 14.34 2.88
CA LEU A 70 18.26 12.95 2.51
C LEU A 70 16.99 12.28 1.96
N GLU A 71 15.85 12.44 2.64
CA GLU A 71 14.57 11.88 2.21
C GLU A 71 14.14 12.45 0.86
N MET A 72 14.33 13.76 0.64
CA MET A 72 14.05 14.38 -0.65
C MET A 72 14.93 13.81 -1.76
N ALA A 73 16.23 13.65 -1.53
CA ALA A 73 17.14 13.03 -2.49
C ALA A 73 16.73 11.58 -2.79
N PHE A 74 16.33 10.83 -1.76
CA PHE A 74 15.86 9.45 -1.88
C PHE A 74 14.61 9.35 -2.75
N LEU A 75 13.58 10.16 -2.46
CA LEU A 75 12.32 10.18 -3.23
C LEU A 75 12.49 10.73 -4.65
N THR A 76 13.51 11.54 -4.89
CA THR A 76 13.88 12.01 -6.24
C THR A 76 14.49 10.86 -7.05
N ARG A 77 15.33 10.04 -6.43
CA ARG A 77 15.99 8.90 -7.09
C ARG A 77 15.02 7.76 -7.34
N TRP A 78 14.18 7.42 -6.37
CA TRP A 78 13.15 6.41 -6.51
C TRP A 78 11.77 7.04 -6.35
N PRO A 79 11.17 7.54 -7.46
CA PRO A 79 9.86 8.16 -7.41
C PRO A 79 8.79 7.16 -7.00
N LYS A 80 7.77 7.66 -6.30
CA LYS A 80 6.61 6.85 -5.91
C LYS A 80 5.93 6.30 -7.17
N VAL A 81 5.89 4.99 -7.31
CA VAL A 81 5.05 4.34 -8.31
C VAL A 81 3.61 4.74 -8.03
N LYS A 82 2.94 5.35 -9.01
CA LYS A 82 1.51 5.64 -8.90
C LYS A 82 0.79 4.31 -8.88
N ALA A 83 0.17 3.98 -7.76
CA ALA A 83 -0.74 2.85 -7.70
C ALA A 83 -1.82 3.06 -8.76
N VAL A 84 -2.14 2.01 -9.52
CA VAL A 84 -3.33 2.01 -10.36
C VAL A 84 -4.51 2.14 -9.42
N ILE A 85 -5.15 3.31 -9.45
CA ILE A 85 -6.40 3.52 -8.72
C ILE A 85 -7.48 2.95 -9.61
N LYS A 86 -8.20 1.96 -9.07
CA LYS A 86 -9.36 1.39 -9.72
C LYS A 86 -10.30 2.51 -10.19
N GLY A 87 -10.56 2.58 -11.49
CA GLY A 87 -11.39 3.61 -12.09
C GLY A 87 -12.89 3.32 -11.93
N ASP A 88 -13.73 4.32 -12.15
CA ASP A 88 -15.18 4.23 -12.02
C ASP A 88 -15.76 3.05 -12.83
N LYS A 89 -15.25 2.81 -14.05
CA LYS A 89 -15.67 1.69 -14.92
C LYS A 89 -15.37 0.32 -14.32
N GLU A 90 -14.17 0.13 -13.77
CA GLU A 90 -13.78 -1.14 -13.15
C GLU A 90 -14.61 -1.42 -11.89
N TYR A 91 -15.03 -0.39 -11.16
CA TYR A 91 -15.97 -0.52 -10.05
C TYR A 91 -17.34 -1.01 -10.53
N ILE A 92 -17.85 -0.43 -11.62
CA ILE A 92 -19.13 -0.83 -12.23
C ILE A 92 -19.06 -2.26 -12.79
N GLU A 93 -17.97 -2.64 -13.45
CA GLU A 93 -17.76 -3.99 -13.97
C GLU A 93 -17.74 -5.04 -12.84
N GLU A 94 -17.00 -4.77 -11.75
CA GLU A 94 -17.01 -5.67 -10.59
C GLU A 94 -18.41 -5.74 -9.95
N LEU A 95 -19.12 -4.61 -9.86
CA LEU A 95 -20.47 -4.57 -9.33
C LEU A 95 -21.44 -5.42 -10.17
N MET A 96 -21.39 -5.29 -11.50
CA MET A 96 -22.24 -6.08 -12.41
C MET A 96 -21.94 -7.58 -12.35
N GLY A 97 -20.67 -7.95 -12.09
CA GLY A 97 -20.26 -9.34 -11.89
C GLY A 97 -20.60 -9.90 -10.51
N LEU A 98 -20.90 -9.05 -9.52
CA LEU A 98 -21.08 -9.47 -8.14
C LEU A 98 -22.46 -10.11 -7.93
N LYS A 99 -22.49 -11.45 -7.82
CA LYS A 99 -23.70 -12.23 -7.53
C LYS A 99 -23.57 -12.97 -6.21
N LEU A 100 -24.63 -12.96 -5.41
CA LEU A 100 -24.78 -13.88 -4.29
C LEU A 100 -25.59 -15.08 -4.78
N LYS A 101 -25.01 -16.28 -4.71
CA LYS A 101 -25.74 -17.49 -5.03
C LYS A 101 -26.79 -17.76 -3.96
N ARG A 102 -27.98 -18.21 -4.37
CA ARG A 102 -29.04 -18.61 -3.41
C ARG A 102 -28.59 -19.64 -2.38
N GLU A 103 -27.73 -20.58 -2.78
CA GLU A 103 -27.19 -21.61 -1.89
C GLU A 103 -26.33 -21.04 -0.76
N ASP A 104 -25.80 -19.84 -0.92
CA ASP A 104 -24.96 -19.16 0.07
C ASP A 104 -25.74 -18.14 0.90
N LEU A 105 -27.00 -17.88 0.56
CA LEU A 105 -27.85 -16.96 1.30
C LEU A 105 -28.08 -17.47 2.74
N GLY A 106 -27.80 -16.62 3.72
CA GLY A 106 -27.99 -16.97 5.13
C GLY A 106 -26.92 -17.91 5.69
N LYS A 107 -25.81 -18.12 4.97
CA LYS A 107 -24.59 -18.73 5.54
C LYS A 107 -23.77 -17.68 6.29
N LYS A 108 -22.94 -18.16 7.22
CA LYS A 108 -21.90 -17.36 7.86
C LYS A 108 -20.72 -17.21 6.89
N ALA A 109 -20.20 -16.00 6.79
CA ALA A 109 -19.04 -15.63 6.02
C ALA A 109 -18.09 -14.83 6.92
N GLU A 110 -16.78 -14.93 6.68
CA GLU A 110 -15.81 -14.14 7.42
C GLU A 110 -15.42 -12.90 6.61
N VAL A 111 -15.55 -11.72 7.20
CA VAL A 111 -15.12 -10.45 6.62
C VAL A 111 -14.23 -9.74 7.63
N ALA A 112 -12.98 -9.48 7.26
CA ALA A 112 -11.98 -8.83 8.11
C ALA A 112 -11.81 -9.50 9.50
N GLY A 113 -11.87 -10.84 9.55
CA GLY A 113 -11.75 -11.60 10.80
C GLY A 113 -13.02 -11.65 11.65
N ILE A 114 -14.16 -11.12 11.15
CA ILE A 114 -15.44 -11.11 11.85
C ILE A 114 -16.44 -11.98 11.10
N GLU A 115 -17.13 -12.85 11.83
CA GLU A 115 -18.22 -13.66 11.30
C GLU A 115 -19.47 -12.80 11.08
N VAL A 116 -19.93 -12.74 9.84
CA VAL A 116 -21.11 -11.98 9.39
C VAL A 116 -21.99 -12.84 8.50
N TRP A 117 -23.27 -12.51 8.40
CA TRP A 117 -24.13 -13.19 7.44
C TRP A 117 -23.76 -12.83 6.00
N SER A 118 -23.77 -13.82 5.11
CA SER A 118 -23.38 -13.70 3.71
C SER A 118 -24.13 -12.60 2.96
N HIS A 119 -25.42 -12.40 3.25
CA HIS A 119 -26.23 -11.35 2.64
C HIS A 119 -25.85 -9.94 3.11
N ILE A 120 -25.40 -9.79 4.37
CA ILE A 120 -24.90 -8.53 4.91
C ILE A 120 -23.55 -8.21 4.26
N ALA A 121 -22.63 -9.17 4.24
CA ALA A 121 -21.33 -9.03 3.59
C ALA A 121 -21.46 -8.66 2.11
N TRP A 122 -22.42 -9.30 1.42
CA TRP A 122 -22.70 -9.02 0.01
C TRP A 122 -23.29 -7.61 -0.20
N ALA A 123 -24.26 -7.20 0.61
CA ALA A 123 -24.84 -5.85 0.54
C ALA A 123 -23.79 -4.76 0.81
N ASP A 124 -22.93 -4.96 1.81
CA ASP A 124 -21.81 -4.06 2.11
C ASP A 124 -20.83 -3.96 0.94
N LYS A 125 -20.53 -5.10 0.29
CA LYS A 125 -19.65 -5.13 -0.88
C LYS A 125 -20.28 -4.40 -2.08
N ILE A 126 -21.57 -4.61 -2.34
CA ILE A 126 -22.32 -3.85 -3.35
C ILE A 126 -22.26 -2.35 -3.08
N PHE A 127 -22.52 -1.94 -1.84
CA PHE A 127 -22.52 -0.53 -1.48
C PHE A 127 -21.15 0.10 -1.69
N LYS A 128 -20.07 -0.57 -1.26
CA LYS A 128 -18.69 -0.11 -1.49
C LYS A 128 -18.36 0.06 -2.97
N LEU A 129 -18.77 -0.91 -3.80
CA LEU A 129 -18.55 -0.84 -5.25
C LEU A 129 -19.38 0.27 -5.90
N ALA A 130 -20.62 0.47 -5.47
CA ALA A 130 -21.47 1.54 -5.96
C ALA A 130 -20.93 2.93 -5.59
N VAL A 131 -20.38 3.10 -4.39
CA VAL A 131 -19.68 4.32 -3.97
C VAL A 131 -18.42 4.53 -4.80
N GLY A 132 -17.60 3.48 -4.99
CA GLY A 132 -16.38 3.55 -5.81
C GLY A 132 -16.67 3.89 -7.27
N GLY A 133 -17.76 3.36 -7.84
CA GLY A 133 -18.23 3.66 -9.20
C GLY A 133 -19.02 4.97 -9.30
N LYS A 134 -19.20 5.72 -8.20
CA LYS A 134 -20.00 6.96 -8.11
C LYS A 134 -21.45 6.81 -8.59
N ILE A 135 -22.03 5.63 -8.40
CA ILE A 135 -23.43 5.31 -8.76
C ILE A 135 -24.33 5.07 -7.55
N SER A 136 -23.83 5.28 -6.33
CA SER A 136 -24.61 5.11 -5.09
C SER A 136 -25.83 6.05 -4.99
N SER A 137 -25.84 7.17 -5.71
CA SER A 137 -26.95 8.14 -5.76
C SER A 137 -27.81 8.02 -7.03
N THR A 138 -27.44 7.18 -7.99
CA THR A 138 -28.23 6.97 -9.22
C THR A 138 -29.35 5.97 -9.01
N LYS A 139 -30.53 6.24 -9.59
CA LYS A 139 -31.75 5.41 -9.47
C LYS A 139 -31.74 4.14 -10.35
N THR A 140 -30.63 3.85 -11.01
CA THR A 140 -30.51 2.71 -11.94
C THR A 140 -30.34 1.42 -11.16
N TYR A 141 -31.24 0.45 -11.33
CA TYR A 141 -31.30 -0.83 -10.61
C TYR A 141 -29.92 -1.51 -10.46
N ILE A 142 -29.42 -1.55 -9.21
CA ILE A 142 -27.99 -1.76 -8.89
C ILE A 142 -27.57 -3.24 -8.83
N SER A 143 -28.47 -4.22 -8.70
CA SER A 143 -28.06 -5.64 -8.67
C SER A 143 -29.20 -6.65 -8.93
N SER A 144 -28.83 -7.87 -9.34
CA SER A 144 -29.72 -9.02 -9.54
C SER A 144 -29.32 -10.20 -8.65
N VAL A 145 -30.29 -10.83 -7.97
CA VAL A 145 -30.11 -12.09 -7.25
C VAL A 145 -30.49 -13.25 -8.18
N GLN A 146 -29.63 -14.27 -8.31
CA GLN A 146 -29.86 -15.39 -9.24
C GLN A 146 -29.82 -16.74 -8.51
#